data_AF-A0A0Q5Z6V2-F1
#
_entry.id   AF-A0A0Q5Z6V2-F1
#
_cell.length_a   1.000
_cell.length_b   1.000
_cell.length_c   1.000
_cell.angle_alpha   90.00
_cell.angle_beta   90.00
_cell.angle_gamma   90.00
#
_symmetry.space_group_name_H-M   'P 1'
#
loop_
_entity.id
_entity.type
_entity.pdbx_description
1 polymer ?
#
loop_
_entity_poly.entity_id
_entity_poly.type
_entity_poly.pdbx_seq_one_letter_code
_entity_poly.pdbx_strand_id
1 'polypeptide(L)'
;MARFVGRRGGPWVWMLLGLLVLPPLAVFVPLAGAFALAAVAVAIGLILQRRAGTLAQRCDKLSGEIDVLSKRLLALEAGRTGDAAKAAEVARAETARARTGRAEGTADLSANVEEVTAEIGLLSGIVRELAAIVAAQDSDLAKLKAEPRPVPVPTAVTSARAQPAPAPSVSQEIVVPPRGPAAATAAPSRAPWAPRPLDTVEARGGGEPADPPPPDRSGEQRQRETALIAAFEGDGLEVHLQPLVSLPQRKVVSYEAVARLRVSGEVLAPDLFLPVLERHGRTTDLDRRMIQKVATIGRHLGGRGSNAAVAYALSPFSLYEPGFLRSLTRLVSDGPSLAGRLVVSLPQESWRNLDAEQSAALLALRGQLGFTLDRPVDMRFDPLALADRGIGQIKIPAEMILRPGSRQAMPDIALEDLVTSLGRAGVRVVADGVEREADVPDLIDLGIPLAQGALFAPARAVRAEVLATAAAPQPPAPDGEPAPQRRPFRDFLRRAG
;
A
#
# COMPACT_ATOMS: atom_id res chain seq x y z
N MET A 1 14.02 -51.05 -34.22
CA MET A 1 13.12 -49.94 -34.61
C MET A 1 11.64 -50.18 -34.27
N ALA A 2 11.34 -51.18 -33.44
CA ALA A 2 10.21 -51.17 -32.53
C ALA A 2 10.79 -51.05 -31.11
N ARG A 3 10.17 -50.25 -30.24
CA ARG A 3 10.58 -49.84 -28.87
C ARG A 3 11.02 -48.38 -28.79
N PHE A 4 10.06 -47.46 -28.76
CA PHE A 4 10.07 -46.21 -27.97
C PHE A 4 8.80 -45.44 -28.34
N VAL A 5 7.69 -45.66 -27.62
CA VAL A 5 6.63 -44.69 -27.26
C VAL A 5 5.67 -45.47 -26.37
N GLY A 6 5.93 -45.42 -25.08
CA GLY A 6 5.07 -45.98 -24.06
C GLY A 6 3.89 -45.07 -23.75
N ARG A 7 2.68 -45.65 -23.78
CA ARG A 7 1.65 -45.62 -22.73
C ARG A 7 1.33 -44.32 -21.95
N ARG A 8 1.60 -43.11 -22.48
CA ARG A 8 1.17 -41.81 -21.91
C ARG A 8 0.68 -40.77 -22.94
N GLY A 9 0.10 -41.22 -24.06
CA GLY A 9 -0.87 -40.41 -24.80
C GLY A 9 -2.27 -40.81 -24.33
N GLY A 10 -2.69 -40.47 -23.12
CA GLY A 10 -3.07 -39.10 -22.79
C GLY A 10 -4.32 -38.77 -23.60
N PRO A 11 -5.56 -38.79 -23.05
CA PRO A 11 -6.83 -38.66 -23.79
C PRO A 11 -6.89 -37.46 -24.76
N TRP A 12 -6.01 -36.49 -24.57
CA TRP A 12 -5.70 -35.37 -25.45
C TRP A 12 -5.32 -35.75 -26.89
N VAL A 13 -4.57 -36.84 -27.12
CA VAL A 13 -4.19 -37.25 -28.49
C VAL A 13 -5.42 -37.72 -29.27
N TRP A 14 -6.34 -38.44 -28.61
CA TRP A 14 -7.60 -38.86 -29.19
C TRP A 14 -8.58 -37.70 -29.39
N MET A 15 -8.56 -36.70 -28.50
CA MET A 15 -9.38 -35.50 -28.61
C MET A 15 -8.92 -34.59 -29.76
N LEU A 16 -7.61 -34.43 -29.96
CA LEU A 16 -7.03 -33.70 -31.09
C LEU A 16 -7.28 -34.40 -32.43
N LEU A 17 -7.16 -35.74 -32.46
CA LEU A 17 -7.50 -36.53 -33.64
C LEU A 17 -8.99 -36.42 -33.98
N GLY A 18 -9.87 -36.43 -32.97
CA GLY A 18 -11.31 -36.22 -33.13
C GLY A 18 -11.64 -34.83 -33.69
N LEU A 19 -11.01 -33.77 -33.18
CA LEU A 19 -11.25 -32.39 -33.61
C LEU A 19 -10.78 -32.13 -35.05
N LEU A 20 -9.76 -32.85 -35.52
CA LEU A 20 -9.22 -32.71 -36.88
C LEU A 20 -10.02 -33.51 -37.93
N VAL A 21 -10.63 -34.63 -37.53
CA VAL A 21 -11.31 -35.57 -38.45
C VAL A 21 -12.83 -35.38 -38.49
N LEU A 22 -13.47 -34.93 -37.41
CA LEU A 22 -14.92 -34.74 -37.36
C LEU A 22 -15.47 -33.62 -38.25
N PRO A 23 -14.81 -32.45 -38.41
CA PRO A 23 -15.33 -31.36 -39.24
C PRO A 23 -15.52 -31.70 -40.73
N PRO A 24 -14.56 -32.39 -41.41
CA PRO A 24 -14.78 -32.80 -42.80
C PRO A 24 -15.81 -33.94 -42.94
N LEU A 25 -16.01 -34.77 -41.91
CA LEU A 25 -17.03 -35.83 -41.92
C LEU A 25 -18.46 -35.30 -41.72
N ALA A 26 -18.60 -34.19 -40.97
CA ALA A 26 -19.89 -33.54 -40.70
C ALA A 26 -20.54 -32.91 -41.94
N VAL A 27 -19.76 -32.67 -43.01
CA VAL A 27 -20.26 -32.20 -44.31
C VAL A 27 -21.03 -33.31 -45.06
N PHE A 28 -20.71 -34.59 -44.81
CA PHE A 28 -21.32 -35.73 -45.54
C PHE A 28 -22.38 -36.49 -44.74
N VAL A 29 -22.47 -36.30 -43.42
CA VAL A 29 -23.50 -36.94 -42.58
C VAL A 29 -24.09 -35.92 -41.59
N PRO A 30 -25.02 -35.05 -42.04
CA PRO A 30 -25.53 -33.94 -41.24
C PRO A 30 -26.22 -34.38 -39.94
N LEU A 31 -26.76 -35.61 -39.89
CA LEU A 31 -27.32 -36.17 -38.67
C LEU A 31 -26.25 -36.38 -37.58
N ALA A 32 -25.08 -36.89 -37.93
CA ALA A 32 -24.04 -37.25 -36.95
C ALA A 32 -23.40 -36.01 -36.30
N GLY A 33 -23.23 -34.92 -37.06
CA GLY A 33 -22.75 -33.64 -36.54
C GLY A 33 -23.72 -33.00 -35.53
N ALA A 34 -25.03 -33.11 -35.78
CA ALA A 34 -26.06 -32.62 -34.86
C ALA A 34 -26.05 -33.40 -33.53
N PHE A 35 -25.88 -34.73 -33.58
CA PHE A 35 -25.77 -35.55 -32.36
C PHE A 35 -24.49 -35.26 -31.56
N ALA A 36 -23.36 -34.99 -32.21
CA ALA A 36 -22.12 -34.63 -31.52
C ALA A 36 -22.22 -33.28 -30.80
N LEU A 37 -22.81 -32.26 -31.45
CA LEU A 37 -23.04 -30.95 -30.82
C LEU A 37 -24.05 -31.04 -29.67
N ALA A 38 -25.11 -31.84 -29.82
CA ALA A 38 -26.07 -32.09 -28.75
C ALA A 38 -25.42 -32.78 -27.55
N ALA A 39 -24.56 -33.77 -27.77
CA ALA A 39 -23.82 -34.46 -26.70
C ALA A 39 -22.88 -33.52 -25.94
N VAL A 40 -22.18 -32.61 -26.65
CA VAL A 40 -21.32 -31.59 -26.03
C VAL A 40 -22.15 -30.59 -25.21
N ALA A 41 -23.29 -30.13 -25.74
CA ALA A 41 -24.18 -29.23 -25.01
C ALA A 41 -24.74 -29.87 -23.72
N VAL A 42 -25.12 -31.16 -23.77
CA VAL A 42 -25.54 -31.94 -22.59
C VAL A 42 -24.40 -32.08 -21.58
N ALA A 43 -23.16 -32.35 -22.04
CA ALA A 43 -22.01 -32.46 -21.16
C ALA A 43 -21.67 -31.13 -20.46
N ILE A 44 -21.72 -30.01 -21.18
CA ILE A 44 -21.54 -28.67 -20.62
C ILE A 44 -22.66 -28.36 -19.61
N GLY A 45 -23.92 -28.68 -19.96
CA GLY A 45 -25.06 -28.53 -19.07
C GLY A 45 -24.89 -29.30 -17.76
N LEU A 46 -24.45 -30.56 -17.82
CA LEU A 46 -24.16 -31.38 -16.63
C LEU A 46 -23.02 -30.82 -15.77
N ILE A 47 -21.98 -30.24 -16.38
CA ILE A 47 -20.87 -29.61 -15.64
C ILE A 47 -21.36 -28.34 -14.94
N LEU A 48 -22.16 -27.50 -15.62
CA LEU A 48 -22.75 -26.30 -15.03
C LEU A 48 -23.72 -26.65 -13.91
N GLN A 49 -24.54 -27.68 -14.08
CA GLN A 49 -25.49 -28.15 -13.06
C GLN A 49 -24.77 -28.72 -11.83
N ARG A 50 -23.65 -29.45 -12.03
CA ARG A 50 -22.79 -29.91 -10.92
C ARG A 50 -22.13 -28.74 -10.20
N ARG A 51 -21.61 -27.74 -10.93
CA ARG A 51 -21.02 -26.54 -10.32
C ARG A 51 -22.05 -25.72 -9.55
N ALA A 52 -23.25 -25.55 -10.11
CA ALA A 52 -24.37 -24.90 -9.42
C ALA A 52 -24.76 -25.64 -8.14
N GLY A 53 -24.82 -26.98 -8.18
CA GLY A 53 -25.06 -27.80 -6.99
C GLY A 53 -23.98 -27.64 -5.91
N THR A 54 -22.69 -27.62 -6.30
CA THR A 54 -21.59 -27.38 -5.34
C THR A 54 -21.60 -25.96 -4.76
N LEU A 55 -22.03 -24.96 -5.54
CA LEU A 55 -22.18 -23.60 -5.07
C LEU A 55 -23.37 -23.46 -4.12
N ALA A 56 -24.51 -24.09 -4.45
CA ALA A 56 -25.68 -24.15 -3.57
C ALA A 56 -25.33 -24.81 -2.22
N GLN A 57 -24.60 -25.92 -2.23
CA GLN A 57 -24.13 -26.57 -1.00
C GLN A 57 -23.17 -25.70 -0.17
N ARG A 58 -22.32 -24.89 -0.82
CA ARG A 58 -21.44 -23.94 -0.12
C ARG A 58 -22.23 -22.76 0.46
N CYS A 59 -23.22 -22.26 -0.27
CA CYS A 59 -24.12 -21.23 0.22
C CYS A 59 -24.97 -21.72 1.39
N ASP A 60 -25.49 -22.96 1.35
CA ASP A 60 -26.22 -23.57 2.47
C ASP A 60 -25.32 -23.76 3.69
N LYS A 61 -24.07 -24.17 3.48
CA LYS A 61 -23.09 -24.31 4.58
C LYS A 61 -22.76 -22.96 5.22
N LEU A 62 -22.48 -21.94 4.40
CA LEU A 62 -22.22 -20.57 4.88
C LEU A 62 -23.45 -19.97 5.57
N SER A 63 -24.65 -20.20 5.02
CA SER A 63 -25.91 -19.78 5.62
C SER A 63 -26.13 -20.44 6.99
N GLY A 64 -25.82 -21.74 7.12
CA GLY A 64 -25.85 -22.44 8.40
C GLY A 64 -24.83 -21.91 9.42
N GLU A 65 -23.61 -21.60 8.98
CA GLU A 65 -22.58 -20.99 9.85
C GLU A 65 -22.98 -19.58 10.30
N ILE A 66 -23.58 -18.78 9.41
CA ILE A 66 -24.12 -17.45 9.73
C ILE A 66 -25.33 -17.55 10.67
N ASP A 67 -26.23 -18.52 10.50
CA ASP A 67 -27.37 -18.73 11.40
C ASP A 67 -26.92 -19.14 12.81
N VAL A 68 -25.87 -19.98 12.93
CA VAL A 68 -25.27 -20.32 14.23
C VAL A 68 -24.61 -19.11 14.88
N LEU A 69 -23.87 -18.31 14.12
CA LEU A 69 -23.26 -17.07 14.63
C LEU A 69 -24.33 -16.06 15.06
N SER A 70 -25.39 -15.90 14.25
CA SER A 70 -26.52 -15.01 14.54
C SER A 70 -27.28 -15.45 15.80
N LYS A 71 -27.54 -16.76 15.96
CA LYS A 71 -28.14 -17.31 17.19
C LYS A 71 -27.25 -17.14 18.42
N ARG A 72 -25.92 -17.26 18.28
CA ARG A 72 -24.99 -16.98 19.38
C ARG A 72 -24.95 -15.51 19.75
N LEU A 73 -25.03 -14.63 18.76
CA LEU A 73 -25.06 -13.18 18.96
C LEU A 73 -26.39 -12.76 19.62
N LEU A 74 -27.52 -13.31 19.17
CA LEU A 74 -28.83 -13.16 19.81
C LEU A 74 -28.86 -13.72 21.24
N ALA A 75 -28.20 -14.84 21.51
CA ALA A 75 -28.08 -15.38 22.87
C ALA A 75 -27.22 -14.48 23.78
N LEU A 76 -26.17 -13.86 23.23
CA LEU A 76 -25.34 -12.88 23.93
C LEU A 76 -26.08 -11.55 24.17
N GLU A 77 -26.91 -11.11 23.23
CA GLU A 77 -27.78 -9.94 23.38
C GLU A 77 -28.94 -10.20 24.36
N ALA A 78 -29.59 -11.37 24.30
CA ALA A 78 -30.60 -11.77 25.28
C ALA A 78 -30.02 -11.93 26.70
N GLY A 79 -28.75 -12.36 26.80
CA GLY A 79 -27.99 -12.36 28.05
C GLY A 79 -27.69 -10.96 28.61
N ARG A 80 -27.82 -9.92 27.77
CA ARG A 80 -27.65 -8.51 28.14
C ARG A 80 -28.96 -7.87 28.63
N THR A 81 -30.12 -8.51 28.40
CA THR A 81 -31.46 -8.01 28.79
C THR A 81 -32.12 -8.77 29.95
N GLY A 82 -31.42 -9.69 30.64
CA GLY A 82 -31.82 -10.14 31.99
C GLY A 82 -32.36 -11.56 32.16
N ASP A 83 -32.44 -12.40 31.11
CA ASP A 83 -32.97 -13.77 31.21
C ASP A 83 -31.87 -14.86 31.11
N ALA A 84 -30.73 -14.64 31.76
CA ALA A 84 -29.54 -15.50 31.68
C ALA A 84 -29.76 -16.95 32.17
N ALA A 85 -30.76 -17.20 33.02
CA ALA A 85 -31.02 -18.53 33.59
C ALA A 85 -31.66 -19.51 32.59
N LYS A 86 -32.61 -19.04 31.76
CA LYS A 86 -33.30 -19.90 30.76
C LYS A 86 -32.41 -20.22 29.56
N ALA A 87 -31.60 -19.26 29.11
CA ALA A 87 -30.68 -19.47 27.99
C ALA A 87 -29.57 -20.49 28.32
N ALA A 88 -29.08 -20.49 29.56
CA ALA A 88 -28.08 -21.45 30.03
C ALA A 88 -28.62 -22.88 30.14
N GLU A 89 -29.91 -23.07 30.43
CA GLU A 89 -30.55 -24.38 30.52
C GLU A 89 -30.78 -25.01 29.14
N VAL A 90 -31.23 -24.20 28.16
CA VAL A 90 -31.40 -24.64 26.77
C VAL A 90 -30.06 -25.00 26.12
N ALA A 91 -29.01 -24.20 26.35
CA ALA A 91 -27.67 -24.48 25.82
C ALA A 91 -27.05 -25.76 26.42
N ARG A 92 -27.34 -26.08 27.69
CA ARG A 92 -26.91 -27.32 28.36
C ARG A 92 -27.64 -28.56 27.84
N ALA A 93 -28.94 -28.45 27.55
CA ALA A 93 -29.73 -29.53 26.97
C ALA A 93 -29.31 -29.87 25.53
N GLU A 94 -28.88 -28.89 24.74
CA GLU A 94 -28.40 -29.10 23.36
C GLU A 94 -26.97 -29.64 23.28
N THR A 95 -26.07 -29.22 24.19
CA THR A 95 -24.72 -29.81 24.29
C THR A 95 -24.73 -31.26 24.78
N ALA A 96 -25.76 -31.69 25.51
CA ALA A 96 -25.96 -33.09 25.86
C ALA A 96 -26.41 -33.94 24.65
N ARG A 97 -27.19 -33.36 23.71
CA ARG A 97 -27.61 -34.03 22.46
C ARG A 97 -26.50 -34.10 21.41
N ALA A 98 -25.57 -33.15 21.41
CA ALA A 98 -24.42 -33.17 20.50
C ALA A 98 -23.34 -34.19 20.89
N ARG A 99 -23.30 -34.65 22.15
CA ARG A 99 -22.30 -35.62 22.66
C ARG A 99 -22.61 -37.09 22.34
N THR A 100 -23.81 -37.44 21.90
CA THR A 100 -24.16 -38.83 21.52
C THR A 100 -23.89 -39.15 20.04
N GLY A 101 -23.34 -38.22 19.28
CA GLY A 101 -22.93 -38.45 17.90
C GLY A 101 -21.49 -38.06 17.69
N ARG A 102 -20.64 -39.06 17.45
CA ARG A 102 -19.26 -38.96 16.95
C ARG A 102 -18.17 -38.91 18.03
N ALA A 103 -17.87 -40.11 18.53
CA ALA A 103 -16.54 -40.45 18.99
C ALA A 103 -15.53 -40.44 17.81
N GLU A 104 -14.26 -40.27 18.16
CA GLU A 104 -13.04 -40.34 17.35
C GLU A 104 -12.60 -39.02 16.66
N GLY A 105 -11.60 -38.36 17.27
CA GLY A 105 -10.74 -37.37 16.62
C GLY A 105 -10.48 -36.06 17.35
N THR A 106 -10.90 -35.87 18.61
CA THR A 106 -10.96 -34.54 19.25
C THR A 106 -10.14 -34.42 20.54
N ALA A 107 -8.83 -34.64 20.49
CA ALA A 107 -7.93 -34.29 21.60
C ALA A 107 -7.15 -32.98 21.32
N ASP A 108 -6.71 -32.76 20.07
CA ASP A 108 -6.01 -31.53 19.68
C ASP A 108 -6.94 -30.33 19.46
N LEU A 109 -8.19 -30.58 19.05
CA LEU A 109 -9.15 -29.50 18.78
C LEU A 109 -9.73 -28.90 20.07
N SER A 110 -9.87 -29.68 21.15
CA SER A 110 -10.36 -29.17 22.44
C SER A 110 -9.33 -28.29 23.13
N ALA A 111 -8.04 -28.62 23.04
CA ALA A 111 -6.97 -27.83 23.62
C ALA A 111 -6.86 -26.44 22.94
N ASN A 112 -6.90 -26.40 21.60
CA ASN A 112 -6.89 -25.15 20.85
C ASN A 112 -8.16 -24.30 21.09
N VAL A 113 -9.30 -24.93 21.36
CA VAL A 113 -10.54 -24.21 21.69
C VAL A 113 -10.49 -23.64 23.11
N GLU A 114 -9.91 -24.35 24.08
CA GLU A 114 -9.72 -23.84 25.44
C GLU A 114 -8.75 -22.65 25.48
N GLU A 115 -7.68 -22.69 24.69
CA GLU A 115 -6.71 -21.58 24.55
C GLU A 115 -7.37 -20.33 23.94
N VAL A 116 -8.09 -20.48 22.84
CA VAL A 116 -8.82 -19.36 22.20
C VAL A 116 -9.92 -18.81 23.10
N THR A 117 -10.57 -19.65 23.91
CA THR A 117 -11.60 -19.20 24.85
C THR A 117 -10.98 -18.40 26.02
N ALA A 118 -9.77 -18.76 26.46
CA ALA A 118 -9.03 -18.00 27.46
C ALA A 118 -8.55 -16.63 26.93
N GLU A 119 -8.08 -16.57 25.68
CA GLU A 119 -7.69 -15.32 25.02
C GLU A 119 -8.88 -14.35 24.83
N ILE A 120 -10.05 -14.88 24.45
CA ILE A 120 -11.28 -14.08 24.34
C ILE A 120 -11.74 -13.56 25.72
N GLY A 121 -11.52 -14.33 26.78
CA GLY A 121 -11.77 -13.91 28.16
C GLY A 121 -10.89 -12.74 28.59
N LEU A 122 -9.59 -12.79 28.25
CA LEU A 122 -8.64 -11.71 28.51
C LEU A 122 -8.99 -10.44 27.72
N LEU A 123 -9.34 -10.59 26.44
CA LEU A 123 -9.75 -9.47 25.58
C LEU A 123 -11.02 -8.79 26.12
N SER A 124 -11.97 -9.57 26.62
CA SER A 124 -13.19 -9.07 27.25
C SER A 124 -12.93 -8.32 28.56
N GLY A 125 -11.91 -8.72 29.32
CA GLY A 125 -11.43 -8.01 30.51
C GLY A 125 -10.82 -6.65 30.17
N ILE A 126 -9.95 -6.61 29.16
CA ILE A 126 -9.31 -5.37 28.68
C ILE A 126 -10.35 -4.37 28.16
N VAL A 127 -11.34 -4.84 27.39
CA VAL A 127 -12.42 -3.96 26.89
C VAL A 127 -13.26 -3.38 28.03
N ARG A 128 -13.49 -4.15 29.10
CA ARG A 128 -14.22 -3.67 30.28
C ARG A 128 -13.42 -2.63 31.07
N GLU A 129 -12.11 -2.81 31.18
CA GLU A 129 -11.20 -1.86 31.83
C GLU A 129 -11.07 -0.56 31.01
N LEU A 130 -10.96 -0.67 29.68
CA LEU A 130 -10.92 0.47 28.77
C LEU A 130 -12.22 1.29 28.83
N ALA A 131 -13.38 0.63 28.90
CA ALA A 131 -14.66 1.30 29.05
C ALA A 131 -14.77 2.07 30.38
N ALA A 132 -14.20 1.54 31.46
CA ALA A 132 -14.15 2.23 32.75
C ALA A 132 -13.25 3.46 32.72
N ILE A 133 -12.10 3.38 32.04
CA ILE A 133 -11.17 4.52 31.87
C ILE A 133 -11.80 5.63 31.02
N VAL A 134 -12.48 5.28 29.93
CA VAL A 134 -13.16 6.26 29.07
C VAL A 134 -14.30 6.96 29.83
N ALA A 135 -15.08 6.22 30.63
CA ALA A 135 -16.13 6.81 31.46
C ALA A 135 -15.58 7.79 32.51
N ALA A 136 -14.40 7.49 33.08
CA ALA A 136 -13.72 8.41 34.01
C ALA A 136 -13.24 9.68 33.29
N GLN A 137 -12.64 9.55 32.10
CA GLN A 137 -12.16 10.69 31.32
C GLN A 137 -13.28 11.63 30.86
N ASP A 138 -14.43 11.09 30.43
CA ASP A 138 -15.59 11.90 30.06
C ASP A 138 -16.12 12.72 31.26
N SER A 139 -16.07 12.14 32.46
CA SER A 139 -16.46 12.84 33.69
C SER A 139 -15.54 14.01 34.05
N ASP A 140 -14.24 13.90 33.74
CA ASP A 140 -13.27 14.97 33.99
C ASP A 140 -13.32 16.06 32.92
N LEU A 141 -13.60 15.68 31.67
CA LEU A 141 -13.81 16.61 30.55
C LEU A 141 -15.08 17.46 30.76
N ALA A 142 -16.11 16.87 31.38
CA ALA A 142 -17.32 17.60 31.77
C ALA A 142 -17.04 18.64 32.87
N LYS A 143 -16.16 18.35 33.83
CA LYS A 143 -15.76 19.30 34.89
C LYS A 143 -14.94 20.47 34.34
N LEU A 144 -14.02 20.21 33.43
CA LEU A 144 -13.19 21.24 32.78
C LEU A 144 -14.01 22.20 31.90
N LYS A 145 -15.13 21.73 31.34
CA LYS A 145 -16.06 22.59 30.57
C LYS A 145 -16.95 23.48 31.46
N ALA A 146 -17.05 23.19 32.76
CA ALA A 146 -17.91 23.92 33.68
C ALA A 146 -17.22 25.14 34.34
N GLU A 147 -15.91 25.35 34.15
CA GLU A 147 -15.20 26.53 34.67
C GLU A 147 -15.31 27.73 33.70
N PRO A 148 -15.87 28.89 34.13
CA PRO A 148 -15.96 30.07 33.29
C PRO A 148 -14.64 30.85 33.26
N ARG A 149 -14.13 31.14 32.05
CA ARG A 149 -12.94 31.97 31.81
C ARG A 149 -13.35 33.46 31.62
N PRO A 150 -12.69 34.44 32.26
CA PRO A 150 -13.05 35.84 32.10
C PRO A 150 -12.61 36.39 30.73
N VAL A 151 -13.52 37.17 30.11
CA VAL A 151 -13.35 37.80 28.79
C VAL A 151 -12.70 39.18 28.95
N PRO A 152 -11.64 39.54 28.19
CA PRO A 152 -11.14 40.90 28.15
C PRO A 152 -11.93 41.77 27.15
N VAL A 153 -12.21 43.00 27.55
CA VAL A 153 -12.97 44.03 26.83
C VAL A 153 -12.12 44.62 25.68
N PRO A 154 -12.67 44.83 24.46
CA PRO A 154 -11.89 45.38 23.35
C PRO A 154 -11.85 46.91 23.38
N THR A 155 -10.64 47.48 23.26
CA THR A 155 -10.42 48.90 23.01
C THR A 155 -10.49 49.18 21.51
N ALA A 156 -11.26 50.21 21.12
CA ALA A 156 -11.43 50.64 19.75
C ALA A 156 -10.18 51.33 19.20
N VAL A 157 -9.77 51.00 17.97
CA VAL A 157 -8.90 51.87 17.16
C VAL A 157 -9.41 51.93 15.71
N THR A 158 -9.77 53.16 15.36
CA THR A 158 -10.00 53.84 14.09
C THR A 158 -9.42 53.24 12.80
N SER A 159 -10.30 53.18 11.78
CA SER A 159 -10.01 52.90 10.38
C SER A 159 -9.08 53.93 9.72
N ALA A 160 -8.05 53.46 9.01
CA ALA A 160 -7.30 54.27 8.05
C ALA A 160 -7.21 53.57 6.68
N ARG A 161 -7.95 54.18 5.76
CA ARG A 161 -7.89 54.21 4.28
C ARG A 161 -6.78 53.43 3.55
N ALA A 162 -7.21 52.63 2.59
CA ALA A 162 -6.39 51.97 1.56
C ALA A 162 -5.73 52.94 0.57
N GLN A 163 -4.52 52.60 0.12
CA GLN A 163 -3.91 53.05 -1.14
C GLN A 163 -3.36 51.83 -1.92
N PRO A 164 -3.48 51.77 -3.26
CA PRO A 164 -2.99 50.66 -4.07
C PRO A 164 -1.71 51.02 -4.86
N ALA A 165 -0.78 50.07 -5.02
CA ALA A 165 0.19 49.92 -6.14
C ALA A 165 1.17 48.75 -5.85
N PRO A 166 2.00 48.27 -6.82
CA PRO A 166 1.72 47.78 -8.17
C PRO A 166 2.29 46.35 -8.39
N ALA A 167 2.20 45.84 -9.63
CA ALA A 167 2.57 44.49 -10.09
C ALA A 167 4.06 44.07 -9.92
N PRO A 168 4.37 42.75 -9.88
CA PRO A 168 5.69 42.25 -9.51
C PRO A 168 6.72 42.26 -10.67
N SER A 169 7.97 42.54 -10.32
CA SER A 169 9.14 42.41 -11.19
C SER A 169 9.72 40.99 -11.15
N VAL A 170 10.12 40.51 -12.33
CA VAL A 170 10.77 39.22 -12.62
C VAL A 170 12.24 39.21 -12.18
N SER A 171 12.72 38.10 -11.61
CA SER A 171 14.11 37.55 -11.59
C SER A 171 14.24 36.59 -10.39
N GLN A 172 14.93 35.45 -10.38
CA GLN A 172 16.05 34.99 -11.20
C GLN A 172 16.25 33.47 -11.01
N GLU A 173 16.78 32.85 -12.05
CA GLU A 173 17.19 31.45 -12.18
C GLU A 173 18.42 31.15 -11.28
N ILE A 174 18.33 30.10 -10.45
CA ILE A 174 19.47 29.63 -9.64
C ILE A 174 20.22 28.55 -10.41
N VAL A 175 21.41 28.93 -10.88
CA VAL A 175 22.44 28.06 -11.47
C VAL A 175 23.09 27.19 -10.39
N VAL A 176 23.17 25.88 -10.62
CA VAL A 176 23.90 24.92 -9.77
C VAL A 176 25.25 24.60 -10.44
N PRO A 177 26.40 24.69 -9.74
CA PRO A 177 27.70 24.37 -10.32
C PRO A 177 27.96 22.85 -10.37
N PRO A 178 28.79 22.37 -11.32
CA PRO A 178 29.10 20.95 -11.45
C PRO A 178 30.13 20.51 -10.39
N ARG A 179 29.96 19.31 -9.82
CA ARG A 179 31.00 18.63 -9.04
C ARG A 179 31.52 17.43 -9.83
N GLY A 180 32.85 17.36 -9.91
CA GLY A 180 33.63 16.34 -10.61
C GLY A 180 33.58 14.93 -9.96
N PRO A 181 34.31 13.97 -10.54
CA PRO A 181 34.03 12.55 -10.41
C PRO A 181 34.53 12.01 -9.06
N ALA A 182 33.63 11.37 -8.32
CA ALA A 182 33.97 10.55 -7.16
C ALA A 182 33.77 9.07 -7.52
N ALA A 183 34.76 8.28 -7.14
CA ALA A 183 34.99 6.90 -7.52
C ALA A 183 33.80 5.96 -7.26
N ALA A 184 33.60 5.05 -8.21
CA ALA A 184 32.61 3.98 -8.16
C ALA A 184 33.00 2.92 -7.12
N THR A 185 32.14 2.72 -6.14
CA THR A 185 32.11 1.49 -5.33
C THR A 185 30.90 0.69 -5.78
N ALA A 186 31.15 -0.47 -6.39
CA ALA A 186 30.13 -1.35 -6.93
C ALA A 186 29.17 -1.84 -5.83
N ALA A 187 27.87 -1.61 -6.01
CA ALA A 187 26.81 -2.23 -5.24
C ALA A 187 26.29 -3.48 -5.99
N PRO A 188 25.95 -4.58 -5.28
CA PRO A 188 25.51 -5.81 -5.94
C PRO A 188 24.13 -5.66 -6.58
N SER A 189 24.04 -6.13 -7.82
CA SER A 189 22.83 -6.27 -8.65
C SER A 189 21.67 -6.93 -7.90
N ARG A 190 20.51 -6.26 -7.84
CA ARG A 190 19.24 -6.85 -7.39
C ARG A 190 18.56 -7.56 -8.56
N ALA A 191 18.47 -8.88 -8.50
CA ALA A 191 17.64 -9.66 -9.41
C ALA A 191 16.15 -9.56 -9.00
N PRO A 192 15.21 -9.53 -9.95
CA PRO A 192 13.79 -9.70 -9.65
C PRO A 192 13.52 -11.12 -9.11
N TRP A 193 12.71 -11.19 -8.07
CA TRP A 193 12.26 -12.44 -7.44
C TRP A 193 11.55 -13.35 -8.45
N ALA A 194 12.05 -14.58 -8.58
CA ALA A 194 11.34 -15.69 -9.23
C ALA A 194 10.97 -16.73 -8.16
N PRO A 195 9.73 -17.26 -8.14
CA PRO A 195 9.34 -18.30 -7.19
C PRO A 195 10.12 -19.59 -7.48
N ARG A 196 10.82 -20.12 -6.47
CA ARG A 196 11.49 -21.43 -6.56
C ARG A 196 10.44 -22.55 -6.61
N PRO A 197 10.63 -23.59 -7.44
CA PRO A 197 9.86 -24.83 -7.33
C PRO A 197 10.14 -25.50 -5.98
N LEU A 198 9.11 -26.10 -5.39
CA LEU A 198 9.23 -26.94 -4.19
C LEU A 198 10.00 -28.22 -4.56
N ASP A 199 11.15 -28.42 -3.94
CA ASP A 199 11.94 -29.65 -4.09
C ASP A 199 11.12 -30.86 -3.60
N THR A 200 11.03 -31.86 -4.47
CA THR A 200 10.44 -33.16 -4.14
C THR A 200 11.51 -33.97 -3.43
N VAL A 201 11.32 -34.25 -2.13
CA VAL A 201 12.23 -35.08 -1.35
C VAL A 201 12.10 -36.53 -1.81
N GLU A 202 13.06 -37.01 -2.61
CA GLU A 202 13.28 -38.44 -2.80
C GLU A 202 14.18 -38.98 -1.69
N ALA A 203 13.66 -39.96 -0.95
CA ALA A 203 14.39 -40.70 0.07
C ALA A 203 15.29 -41.77 -0.58
N ARG A 204 16.61 -41.70 -0.36
CA ARG A 204 17.51 -42.87 -0.34
C ARG A 204 18.60 -42.67 0.72
N GLY A 205 18.72 -43.68 1.58
CA GLY A 205 19.56 -43.66 2.77
C GLY A 205 21.01 -44.07 2.59
N GLY A 206 21.78 -43.76 3.61
CA GLY A 206 23.16 -44.19 3.89
C GLY A 206 23.62 -43.46 5.14
N GLY A 207 23.89 -44.19 6.22
CA GLY A 207 24.22 -43.62 7.53
C GLY A 207 25.66 -43.07 7.58
N GLU A 208 25.80 -41.86 8.11
CA GLU A 208 27.07 -41.23 8.46
C GLU A 208 26.89 -40.50 9.82
N PRO A 209 27.92 -40.34 10.66
CA PRO A 209 27.79 -39.99 12.07
C PRO A 209 27.10 -38.65 12.28
N ALA A 210 26.25 -38.58 13.31
CA ALA A 210 25.45 -37.41 13.62
C ALA A 210 26.32 -36.15 13.80
N ASP A 211 26.19 -35.22 12.87
CA ASP A 211 26.58 -33.83 13.07
C ASP A 211 25.87 -33.27 14.33
N PRO A 212 26.50 -32.33 15.05
CA PRO A 212 25.85 -31.63 16.15
C PRO A 212 24.52 -31.03 15.68
N PRO A 213 23.47 -31.00 16.52
CA PRO A 213 22.17 -30.48 16.12
C PRO A 213 22.34 -29.07 15.54
N PRO A 214 21.70 -28.75 14.41
CA PRO A 214 21.79 -27.43 13.83
C PRO A 214 21.37 -26.38 14.89
N PRO A 215 21.99 -25.20 14.91
CA PRO A 215 21.62 -24.14 15.87
C PRO A 215 20.12 -23.90 15.81
N ASP A 216 19.49 -23.59 16.94
CA ASP A 216 18.05 -23.33 17.03
C ASP A 216 17.67 -22.10 16.20
N ARG A 217 17.47 -22.33 14.90
CA ARG A 217 17.08 -21.33 13.91
C ARG A 217 15.73 -20.69 14.27
N SER A 218 14.92 -21.35 15.11
CA SER A 218 13.63 -20.81 15.55
C SER A 218 13.79 -19.75 16.65
N GLY A 219 14.79 -19.91 17.52
CA GLY A 219 15.10 -18.94 18.58
C GLY A 219 15.71 -17.65 18.03
N GLU A 220 16.72 -17.78 17.15
CA GLU A 220 17.38 -16.64 16.51
C GLU A 220 16.41 -15.83 15.64
N GLN A 221 15.55 -16.52 14.87
CA GLN A 221 14.54 -15.86 14.04
C GLN A 221 13.53 -15.10 14.89
N ARG A 222 13.02 -15.70 15.97
CA ARG A 222 12.10 -15.02 16.91
C ARG A 222 12.75 -13.79 17.54
N GLN A 223 14.00 -13.91 17.99
CA GLN A 223 14.72 -12.77 18.58
C GLN A 223 14.92 -11.63 17.57
N ARG A 224 15.22 -11.96 16.31
CA ARG A 224 15.33 -10.97 15.23
C ARG A 224 14.01 -10.27 14.96
N GLU A 225 12.91 -11.02 14.92
CA GLU A 225 11.57 -10.44 14.74
C GLU A 225 11.19 -9.52 15.91
N THR A 226 11.44 -9.94 17.16
CA THR A 226 11.23 -9.09 18.34
C THR A 226 12.03 -7.80 18.25
N ALA A 227 13.30 -7.85 17.84
CA ALA A 227 14.13 -6.66 17.67
C ALA A 227 13.59 -5.72 16.59
N LEU A 228 13.07 -6.26 15.48
CA LEU A 228 12.45 -5.48 14.41
C LEU A 228 11.18 -4.77 14.90
N ILE A 229 10.31 -5.49 15.62
CA ILE A 229 9.09 -4.90 16.19
C ILE A 229 9.43 -3.82 17.22
N ALA A 230 10.37 -4.08 18.13
CA ALA A 230 10.79 -3.09 19.13
C ALA A 230 11.37 -1.83 18.47
N ALA A 231 12.20 -1.99 17.44
CA ALA A 231 12.74 -0.86 16.67
C ALA A 231 11.64 -0.07 15.94
N PHE A 232 10.65 -0.76 15.38
CA PHE A 232 9.53 -0.13 14.69
C PHE A 232 8.62 0.62 15.66
N GLU A 233 8.32 0.04 16.83
CA GLU A 233 7.46 0.64 17.84
C GLU A 233 8.09 1.87 18.48
N GLY A 234 9.42 1.87 18.69
CA GLY A 234 10.21 3.03 19.09
C GLY A 234 10.52 4.00 17.94
N ASP A 235 11.70 4.64 18.00
CA ASP A 235 12.13 5.69 17.06
C ASP A 235 12.95 5.19 15.86
N GLY A 236 12.98 3.86 15.62
CA GLY A 236 13.80 3.27 14.56
C GLY A 236 13.31 3.58 13.14
N LEU A 237 12.09 4.08 12.96
CA LEU A 237 11.51 4.35 11.64
C LEU A 237 12.06 5.66 11.03
N GLU A 238 12.81 5.51 9.94
CA GLU A 238 13.42 6.58 9.15
C GLU A 238 12.74 6.72 7.77
N VAL A 239 12.83 7.93 7.21
CA VAL A 239 12.34 8.23 5.85
C VAL A 239 13.51 8.59 4.97
N HIS A 240 13.63 7.89 3.85
CA HIS A 240 14.53 8.23 2.78
C HIS A 240 13.74 8.77 1.59
N LEU A 241 14.30 9.75 0.87
CA LEU A 241 13.71 10.30 -0.34
C LEU A 241 14.51 9.85 -1.56
N GLN A 242 13.82 9.27 -2.52
CA GLN A 242 14.36 8.98 -3.85
C GLN A 242 13.80 9.98 -4.86
N PRO A 243 14.63 10.64 -5.69
CA PRO A 243 14.12 11.59 -6.65
C PRO A 243 13.50 10.90 -7.86
N LEU A 244 12.38 11.47 -8.31
CA LEU A 244 11.77 11.24 -9.60
C LEU A 244 12.14 12.40 -10.52
N VAL A 245 12.67 12.10 -11.70
CA VAL A 245 13.24 13.10 -12.62
C VAL A 245 12.44 13.22 -13.92
N SER A 246 12.49 14.38 -14.55
CA SER A 246 11.97 14.59 -15.90
C SER A 246 12.94 14.06 -16.96
N LEU A 247 12.42 13.55 -18.06
CA LEU A 247 13.21 13.27 -19.27
C LEU A 247 12.88 14.31 -20.36
N PRO A 248 13.86 14.72 -21.18
CA PRO A 248 15.28 14.34 -21.13
C PRO A 248 16.13 15.12 -20.11
N GLN A 249 15.62 16.19 -19.48
CA GLN A 249 16.46 17.17 -18.75
C GLN A 249 17.00 16.67 -17.41
N ARG A 250 16.55 15.52 -16.91
CA ARG A 250 16.91 14.91 -15.62
C ARG A 250 16.73 15.86 -14.42
N LYS A 251 15.76 16.77 -14.48
CA LYS A 251 15.44 17.67 -13.38
C LYS A 251 14.53 16.96 -12.39
N VAL A 252 14.81 17.10 -11.09
CA VAL A 252 13.95 16.52 -10.04
C VAL A 252 12.58 17.18 -10.06
N VAL A 253 11.53 16.38 -10.20
CA VAL A 253 10.12 16.83 -10.24
C VAL A 253 9.43 16.57 -8.91
N SER A 254 9.68 15.41 -8.31
CA SER A 254 9.10 14.98 -7.05
C SER A 254 10.02 13.98 -6.36
N TYR A 255 9.65 13.55 -5.17
CA TYR A 255 10.35 12.51 -4.43
C TYR A 255 9.41 11.37 -4.09
N GLU A 256 9.92 10.15 -4.02
CA GLU A 256 9.27 9.02 -3.37
C GLU A 256 9.87 8.82 -1.98
N ALA A 257 9.01 8.73 -0.98
CA ALA A 257 9.37 8.42 0.39
C ALA A 257 9.41 6.91 0.58
N VAL A 258 10.58 6.41 0.98
CA VAL A 258 10.87 5.02 1.23
C VAL A 258 11.19 4.83 2.71
N ALA A 259 10.48 3.91 3.36
CA ALA A 259 10.72 3.57 4.76
C ALA A 259 12.09 2.89 4.92
N ARG A 260 12.79 3.21 6.01
CA ARG A 260 13.97 2.48 6.49
C ARG A 260 13.80 2.22 7.97
N LEU A 261 14.34 1.11 8.45
CA LEU A 261 14.23 0.74 9.85
C LEU A 261 15.62 0.60 10.46
N ARG A 262 15.93 1.43 11.44
CA ARG A 262 17.16 1.35 12.21
C ARG A 262 17.01 0.33 13.33
N VAL A 263 17.81 -0.73 13.31
CA VAL A 263 17.84 -1.78 14.34
C VAL A 263 19.28 -1.93 14.81
N SER A 264 19.52 -1.69 16.11
CA SER A 264 20.85 -1.85 16.71
C SER A 264 21.98 -1.13 15.95
N GLY A 265 21.68 0.05 15.39
CA GLY A 265 22.63 0.87 14.61
C GLY A 265 22.65 0.60 13.10
N GLU A 266 22.14 -0.54 12.63
CA GLU A 266 22.04 -0.88 11.21
C GLU A 266 20.75 -0.32 10.59
N VAL A 267 20.81 0.19 9.35
CA VAL A 267 19.64 0.71 8.62
C VAL A 267 19.16 -0.30 7.59
N LEU A 268 17.98 -0.87 7.82
CA LEU A 268 17.41 -1.94 7.02
C LEU A 268 16.49 -1.41 5.91
N ALA A 269 16.52 -2.09 4.76
CA ALA A 269 15.59 -1.87 3.65
C ALA A 269 14.21 -2.49 3.93
N PRO A 270 13.13 -2.00 3.29
CA PRO A 270 11.78 -2.56 3.43
C PRO A 270 11.71 -4.07 3.26
N ASP A 271 12.43 -4.64 2.28
CA ASP A 271 12.47 -6.07 1.99
C ASP A 271 12.87 -6.94 3.21
N LEU A 272 13.60 -6.36 4.18
CA LEU A 272 14.08 -7.07 5.37
C LEU A 272 13.14 -6.97 6.58
N PHE A 273 12.23 -6.00 6.63
CA PHE A 273 11.36 -5.78 7.80
C PHE A 273 9.86 -5.79 7.47
N LEU A 274 9.44 -5.46 6.26
CA LEU A 274 8.02 -5.47 5.86
C LEU A 274 7.36 -6.83 6.07
N PRO A 275 7.97 -7.98 5.69
CA PRO A 275 7.34 -9.28 5.93
C PRO A 275 7.08 -9.56 7.41
N VAL A 276 7.90 -9.01 8.30
CA VAL A 276 7.71 -9.12 9.76
C VAL A 276 6.54 -8.24 10.19
N LEU A 277 6.52 -6.97 9.78
CA LEU A 277 5.40 -6.07 10.10
C LEU A 277 4.06 -6.61 9.59
N GLU A 278 4.02 -7.21 8.40
CA GLU A 278 2.82 -7.85 7.86
C GLU A 278 2.33 -9.00 8.73
N ARG A 279 3.21 -9.92 9.15
CA ARG A 279 2.85 -11.02 10.06
C ARG A 279 2.34 -10.53 11.42
N HIS A 280 2.83 -9.40 11.89
CA HIS A 280 2.42 -8.78 13.14
C HIS A 280 1.28 -7.76 13.00
N GLY A 281 0.68 -7.61 11.81
CA GLY A 281 -0.43 -6.68 11.58
C GLY A 281 -0.05 -5.19 11.73
N ARG A 282 1.23 -4.84 11.59
CA ARG A 282 1.77 -3.48 11.79
C ARG A 282 1.85 -2.65 10.51
N THR A 283 1.42 -3.18 9.37
CA THR A 283 1.55 -2.49 8.07
C THR A 283 0.74 -1.19 8.01
N THR A 284 -0.48 -1.17 8.54
CA THR A 284 -1.29 0.07 8.59
C THR A 284 -0.69 1.10 9.55
N ASP A 285 -0.07 0.66 10.65
CA ASP A 285 0.63 1.55 11.57
C ASP A 285 1.87 2.17 10.92
N LEU A 286 2.59 1.41 10.09
CA LEU A 286 3.68 1.92 9.27
C LEU A 286 3.18 3.02 8.34
N ASP A 287 2.09 2.76 7.61
CA ASP A 287 1.51 3.73 6.69
C ASP A 287 1.09 5.02 7.39
N ARG A 288 0.43 4.91 8.55
CA ARG A 288 0.06 6.07 9.39
C ARG A 288 1.30 6.88 9.77
N ARG A 289 2.35 6.23 10.31
CA ARG A 289 3.58 6.92 10.73
C ARG A 289 4.31 7.55 9.54
N MET A 290 4.40 6.85 8.41
CA MET A 290 5.05 7.34 7.19
C MET A 290 4.31 8.53 6.60
N ILE A 291 2.99 8.49 6.49
CA ILE A 291 2.18 9.60 5.96
C ILE A 291 2.37 10.87 6.78
N GLN A 292 2.44 10.78 8.11
CA GLN A 292 2.73 11.95 8.96
C GLN A 292 4.11 12.55 8.68
N LYS A 293 5.14 11.71 8.52
CA LYS A 293 6.49 12.17 8.16
C LYS A 293 6.51 12.77 6.76
N VAL A 294 5.83 12.16 5.79
CA VAL A 294 5.72 12.65 4.41
C VAL A 294 4.97 13.98 4.34
N ALA A 295 3.88 14.14 5.10
CA ALA A 295 3.18 15.41 5.23
C ALA A 295 4.11 16.50 5.81
N THR A 296 4.88 16.17 6.85
CA THR A 296 5.86 17.11 7.43
C THR A 296 6.90 17.55 6.40
N ILE A 297 7.47 16.61 5.63
CA ILE A 297 8.40 16.90 4.54
C ILE A 297 7.73 17.77 3.47
N GLY A 298 6.50 17.45 3.07
CA GLY A 298 5.74 18.21 2.07
C GLY A 298 5.52 19.67 2.49
N ARG A 299 5.13 19.92 3.75
CA ARG A 299 4.99 21.29 4.29
C ARG A 299 6.33 22.03 4.29
N HIS A 300 7.40 21.36 4.71
CA HIS A 300 8.74 21.95 4.75
C HIS A 300 9.25 22.35 3.36
N LEU A 301 9.04 21.49 2.35
CA LEU A 301 9.37 21.81 0.96
C LEU A 301 8.55 23.01 0.45
N GLY A 302 7.25 23.04 0.75
CA GLY A 302 6.38 24.16 0.43
C GLY A 302 6.82 25.48 1.07
N GLY A 303 7.20 25.45 2.35
CA GLY A 303 7.71 26.63 3.07
C GLY A 303 9.02 27.18 2.50
N ARG A 304 9.78 26.37 1.75
CA ARG A 304 10.98 26.79 1.01
C ARG A 304 10.71 27.20 -0.43
N GLY A 305 9.44 27.33 -0.83
CA GLY A 305 9.05 27.70 -2.19
C GLY A 305 9.18 26.56 -3.22
N SER A 306 9.41 25.33 -2.78
CA SER A 306 9.44 24.17 -3.68
C SER A 306 8.04 23.67 -4.00
N ASN A 307 7.83 23.35 -5.28
CA ASN A 307 6.61 22.70 -5.78
C ASN A 307 6.74 21.17 -5.86
N ALA A 308 7.86 20.61 -5.40
CA ALA A 308 8.06 19.17 -5.43
C ALA A 308 7.08 18.45 -4.48
N ALA A 309 6.34 17.49 -5.03
CA ALA A 309 5.51 16.59 -4.25
C ALA A 309 6.34 15.45 -3.64
N VAL A 310 5.81 14.83 -2.58
CA VAL A 310 6.35 13.63 -1.97
C VAL A 310 5.32 12.51 -2.07
N ALA A 311 5.68 11.46 -2.79
CA ALA A 311 4.89 10.26 -2.98
C ALA A 311 5.18 9.23 -1.89
N TYR A 312 4.16 8.50 -1.47
CA TYR A 312 4.30 7.36 -0.57
C TYR A 312 3.48 6.17 -1.11
N ALA A 313 4.10 5.00 -1.17
CA ALA A 313 3.43 3.77 -1.56
C ALA A 313 2.63 3.22 -0.38
N LEU A 314 1.30 3.25 -0.49
CA LEU A 314 0.39 2.78 0.53
C LEU A 314 0.20 1.27 0.42
N SER A 315 0.08 0.62 1.58
CA SER A 315 -0.30 -0.79 1.64
C SER A 315 -1.76 -1.00 1.21
N PRO A 316 -2.05 -2.08 0.45
CA PRO A 316 -3.42 -2.49 0.20
C PRO A 316 -4.24 -2.68 1.48
N PHE A 317 -3.63 -3.16 2.56
CA PHE A 317 -4.31 -3.40 3.84
C PHE A 317 -4.89 -2.12 4.45
N SER A 318 -4.22 -0.98 4.25
CA SER A 318 -4.66 0.31 4.78
C SER A 318 -5.93 0.83 4.13
N LEU A 319 -6.25 0.40 2.90
CA LEU A 319 -7.52 0.76 2.24
C LEU A 319 -8.74 0.16 2.93
N TYR A 320 -8.57 -1.01 3.54
CA TYR A 320 -9.64 -1.75 4.21
C TYR A 320 -9.66 -1.54 5.72
N GLU A 321 -8.71 -0.77 6.27
CA GLU A 321 -8.68 -0.50 7.70
C GLU A 321 -9.74 0.57 8.07
N PRO A 322 -10.64 0.26 9.03
CA PRO A 322 -11.69 1.19 9.42
C PRO A 322 -11.15 2.53 9.92
N GLY A 323 -11.47 3.60 9.18
CA GLY A 323 -11.11 4.97 9.57
C GLY A 323 -9.77 5.45 9.02
N PHE A 324 -8.95 4.60 8.39
CA PHE A 324 -7.71 5.03 7.75
C PHE A 324 -7.94 6.13 6.71
N LEU A 325 -8.80 5.89 5.71
CA LEU A 325 -9.08 6.88 4.67
C LEU A 325 -9.68 8.16 5.24
N ARG A 326 -10.52 8.05 6.27
CA ARG A 326 -11.07 9.21 7.00
C ARG A 326 -9.97 10.02 7.68
N SER A 327 -8.96 9.37 8.26
CA SER A 327 -7.80 10.04 8.86
C SER A 327 -6.95 10.74 7.80
N LEU A 328 -6.80 10.13 6.62
CA LEU A 328 -6.11 10.74 5.49
C LEU A 328 -6.85 11.98 4.99
N THR A 329 -8.18 11.93 4.88
CA THR A 329 -9.02 13.09 4.55
C THR A 329 -8.85 14.24 5.53
N ARG A 330 -8.84 13.95 6.84
CA ARG A 330 -8.60 15.00 7.85
C ARG A 330 -7.22 15.63 7.70
N LEU A 331 -6.18 14.81 7.52
CA LEU A 331 -4.82 15.29 7.34
C LEU A 331 -4.68 16.29 6.18
N VAL A 332 -5.29 16.02 5.03
CA VAL A 332 -5.24 16.92 3.87
C VAL A 332 -6.19 18.12 4.01
N SER A 333 -7.33 17.96 4.67
CA SER A 333 -8.30 19.05 4.89
C SER A 333 -7.78 20.08 5.89
N ASP A 334 -7.13 19.63 6.96
CA ASP A 334 -6.56 20.48 8.01
C ASP A 334 -5.28 21.20 7.55
N GLY A 335 -4.71 20.79 6.41
CA GLY A 335 -3.47 21.32 5.89
C GLY A 335 -3.56 21.77 4.43
N PRO A 336 -4.15 22.95 4.12
CA PRO A 336 -4.17 23.49 2.75
C PRO A 336 -2.78 23.60 2.11
N SER A 337 -1.73 23.77 2.93
CA SER A 337 -0.34 23.77 2.48
C SER A 337 0.15 22.41 1.95
N LEU A 338 -0.56 21.32 2.23
CA LEU A 338 -0.28 19.98 1.70
C LEU A 338 -0.92 19.71 0.33
N ALA A 339 -1.88 20.54 -0.09
CA ALA A 339 -2.59 20.34 -1.35
C ALA A 339 -1.60 20.26 -2.51
N GLY A 340 -1.68 19.17 -3.29
CA GLY A 340 -0.77 18.90 -4.42
C GLY A 340 0.67 18.53 -4.04
N ARG A 341 1.01 18.46 -2.75
CA ARG A 341 2.35 18.09 -2.25
C ARG A 341 2.44 16.67 -1.71
N LEU A 342 1.31 16.05 -1.40
CA LEU A 342 1.23 14.65 -1.01
C LEU A 342 0.70 13.82 -2.18
N VAL A 343 1.38 12.74 -2.50
CA VAL A 343 0.95 11.75 -3.50
C VAL A 343 0.88 10.38 -2.83
N VAL A 344 -0.19 9.64 -3.06
CA VAL A 344 -0.33 8.26 -2.61
C VAL A 344 -0.28 7.34 -3.82
N SER A 345 0.54 6.30 -3.72
CA SER A 345 0.69 5.27 -4.74
C SER A 345 0.01 3.99 -4.27
N LEU A 346 -0.80 3.38 -5.12
CA LEU A 346 -1.51 2.13 -4.84
C LEU A 346 -1.26 1.14 -5.98
N PRO A 347 -1.08 -0.16 -5.69
CA PRO A 347 -0.89 -1.14 -6.73
C PRO A 347 -2.11 -1.27 -7.64
N GLN A 348 -1.90 -1.65 -8.91
CA GLN A 348 -2.97 -1.82 -9.91
C GLN A 348 -4.10 -2.73 -9.41
N GLU A 349 -3.74 -3.81 -8.71
CA GLU A 349 -4.71 -4.74 -8.15
C GLU A 349 -5.61 -4.09 -7.11
N SER A 350 -5.09 -3.18 -6.28
CA SER A 350 -5.92 -2.43 -5.33
C SER A 350 -6.93 -1.55 -6.06
N TRP A 351 -6.53 -0.84 -7.12
CA TRP A 351 -7.44 -0.02 -7.92
C TRP A 351 -8.55 -0.83 -8.61
N ARG A 352 -8.24 -2.07 -9.04
CA ARG A 352 -9.21 -2.97 -9.68
C ARG A 352 -10.23 -3.56 -8.70
N ASN A 353 -9.89 -3.63 -7.41
CA ASN A 353 -10.68 -4.31 -6.37
C ASN A 353 -11.26 -3.36 -5.31
N LEU A 354 -11.30 -2.04 -5.58
CA LEU A 354 -11.98 -1.09 -4.70
C LEU A 354 -13.48 -1.39 -4.65
N ASP A 355 -14.06 -1.39 -3.46
CA ASP A 355 -15.50 -1.32 -3.31
C ASP A 355 -16.02 0.12 -3.43
N ALA A 356 -17.34 0.28 -3.35
CA ALA A 356 -18.00 1.57 -3.51
C ALA A 356 -17.59 2.58 -2.44
N GLU A 357 -17.36 2.15 -1.20
CA GLU A 357 -16.95 3.03 -0.10
C GLU A 357 -15.52 3.53 -0.32
N GLN A 358 -14.56 2.64 -0.61
CA GLN A 358 -13.18 3.09 -0.85
C GLN A 358 -13.08 3.94 -2.12
N SER A 359 -13.80 3.56 -3.19
CA SER A 359 -13.81 4.35 -4.43
C SER A 359 -14.35 5.75 -4.18
N ALA A 360 -15.44 5.90 -3.41
CA ALA A 360 -15.98 7.20 -3.06
C ALA A 360 -15.03 8.02 -2.17
N ALA A 361 -14.38 7.37 -1.19
CA ALA A 361 -13.44 8.03 -0.29
C ALA A 361 -12.19 8.53 -1.02
N LEU A 362 -11.62 7.74 -1.94
CA LEU A 362 -10.48 8.17 -2.76
C LEU A 362 -10.88 9.27 -3.74
N LEU A 363 -12.08 9.19 -4.33
CA LEU A 363 -12.58 10.25 -5.22
C LEU A 363 -12.78 11.57 -4.47
N ALA A 364 -13.22 11.55 -3.21
CA ALA A 364 -13.36 12.75 -2.39
C ALA A 364 -12.02 13.44 -2.07
N LEU A 365 -10.90 12.71 -2.16
CA LEU A 365 -9.55 13.24 -1.97
C LEU A 365 -8.95 13.84 -3.26
N ARG A 366 -9.63 13.66 -4.41
CA ARG A 366 -9.17 14.18 -5.70
C ARG A 366 -8.96 15.70 -5.63
N GLY A 367 -7.81 16.15 -6.13
CA GLY A 367 -7.42 17.56 -6.15
C GLY A 367 -6.77 18.06 -4.85
N GLN A 368 -6.97 17.36 -3.73
CA GLN A 368 -6.23 17.59 -2.48
C GLN A 368 -4.98 16.70 -2.43
N LEU A 369 -5.14 15.44 -2.84
CA LEU A 369 -4.13 14.41 -2.90
C LEU A 369 -3.87 14.01 -4.36
N GLY A 370 -2.61 13.78 -4.71
CA GLY A 370 -2.28 13.14 -5.99
C GLY A 370 -2.33 11.62 -5.87
N PHE A 371 -2.72 10.93 -6.94
CA PHE A 371 -2.73 9.47 -6.99
C PHE A 371 -1.81 8.92 -8.07
N THR A 372 -1.10 7.84 -7.72
CA THR A 372 -0.27 7.07 -8.63
C THR A 372 -0.73 5.62 -8.66
N LEU A 373 -0.87 5.06 -9.86
CA LEU A 373 -0.99 3.62 -10.03
C LEU A 373 0.42 3.02 -10.05
N ASP A 374 0.66 2.07 -9.16
CA ASP A 374 1.95 1.40 -9.00
C ASP A 374 1.83 -0.10 -9.30
N ARG A 375 2.97 -0.78 -9.43
CA ARG A 375 3.06 -2.24 -9.63
C ARG A 375 2.02 -2.79 -10.63
N PRO A 376 2.01 -2.31 -11.88
CA PRO A 376 1.13 -2.86 -12.89
C PRO A 376 1.48 -4.32 -13.16
N VAL A 377 0.46 -5.16 -13.24
CA VAL A 377 0.53 -6.56 -13.70
C VAL A 377 0.45 -6.65 -15.22
N ASP A 378 -0.18 -5.66 -15.86
CA ASP A 378 -0.30 -5.49 -17.30
C ASP A 378 -0.37 -4.01 -17.66
N MET A 379 -0.06 -3.69 -18.92
CA MET A 379 -0.15 -2.32 -19.46
C MET A 379 -1.49 -2.04 -20.17
N ARG A 380 -2.58 -2.73 -19.78
CA ARG A 380 -3.92 -2.52 -20.33
C ARG A 380 -4.67 -1.51 -19.48
N PHE A 381 -4.38 -0.25 -19.77
CA PHE A 381 -4.98 0.88 -19.09
C PHE A 381 -6.11 1.47 -19.92
N ASP A 382 -7.16 1.93 -19.25
CA ASP A 382 -8.14 2.85 -19.81
C ASP A 382 -7.77 4.28 -19.34
N PRO A 383 -7.21 5.13 -20.23
CA PRO A 383 -6.74 6.45 -19.84
C PRO A 383 -7.82 7.35 -19.21
N LEU A 384 -9.04 7.33 -19.75
CA LEU A 384 -10.13 8.16 -19.25
C LEU A 384 -10.61 7.64 -17.89
N ALA A 385 -10.77 6.32 -17.75
CA ALA A 385 -11.21 5.74 -16.49
C ALA A 385 -10.17 5.92 -15.36
N LEU A 386 -8.88 6.01 -15.69
CA LEU A 386 -7.83 6.37 -14.72
C LEU A 386 -7.92 7.85 -14.32
N ALA A 387 -8.08 8.74 -15.29
CA ALA A 387 -8.22 10.18 -15.04
C ALA A 387 -9.47 10.52 -14.22
N ASP A 388 -10.60 9.83 -14.47
CA ASP A 388 -11.85 10.00 -13.71
C ASP A 388 -11.70 9.61 -12.24
N ARG A 389 -10.86 8.60 -11.96
CA ARG A 389 -10.45 8.22 -10.60
C ARG A 389 -9.44 9.17 -9.96
N GLY A 390 -8.99 10.20 -10.68
CA GLY A 390 -8.00 11.17 -10.19
C GLY A 390 -6.55 10.65 -10.22
N ILE A 391 -6.28 9.54 -10.91
CA ILE A 391 -4.92 9.02 -11.07
C ILE A 391 -4.18 9.91 -12.05
N GLY A 392 -3.13 10.57 -11.59
CA GLY A 392 -2.32 11.49 -12.40
C GLY A 392 -1.00 10.90 -12.88
N GLN A 393 -0.60 9.74 -12.33
CA GLN A 393 0.66 9.08 -12.66
C GLN A 393 0.52 7.56 -12.70
N ILE A 394 1.32 6.91 -13.54
CA ILE A 394 1.48 5.45 -13.52
C ILE A 394 2.98 5.14 -13.47
N LYS A 395 3.40 4.34 -12.50
CA LYS A 395 4.76 3.80 -12.41
C LYS A 395 4.81 2.44 -13.08
N ILE A 396 5.55 2.34 -14.18
CA ILE A 396 5.74 1.11 -14.94
C ILE A 396 7.23 0.73 -14.87
N PRO A 397 7.58 -0.51 -14.49
CA PRO A 397 8.97 -0.94 -14.49
C PRO A 397 9.61 -0.78 -15.88
N ALA A 398 10.81 -0.20 -15.95
CA ALA A 398 11.53 0.01 -17.20
C ALA A 398 11.79 -1.31 -17.96
N GLU A 399 12.01 -2.42 -17.24
CA GLU A 399 12.09 -3.75 -17.83
C GLU A 399 10.78 -4.18 -18.51
N MET A 400 9.62 -3.84 -17.94
CA MET A 400 8.32 -4.15 -18.55
C MET A 400 8.08 -3.31 -19.82
N ILE A 401 8.58 -2.08 -19.87
CA ILE A 401 8.49 -1.17 -21.01
C ILE A 401 9.39 -1.64 -22.15
N LEU A 402 10.69 -1.83 -21.87
CA LEU A 402 11.73 -2.01 -22.89
C LEU A 402 11.94 -3.47 -23.28
N ARG A 403 11.70 -4.40 -22.35
CA ARG A 403 12.00 -5.83 -22.49
C ARG A 403 10.84 -6.67 -21.94
N PRO A 404 9.63 -6.58 -22.51
CA PRO A 404 8.45 -7.26 -21.99
C PRO A 404 8.65 -8.79 -22.00
N GLY A 405 8.57 -9.41 -20.83
CA GLY A 405 8.78 -10.86 -20.67
C GLY A 405 7.63 -11.74 -21.18
N SER A 406 6.46 -11.16 -21.45
CA SER A 406 5.28 -11.87 -21.96
C SER A 406 4.37 -10.97 -22.77
N ARG A 407 3.56 -11.56 -23.67
CA ARG A 407 2.56 -10.83 -24.44
C ARG A 407 1.41 -10.30 -23.56
N GLN A 408 1.14 -10.95 -22.43
CA GLN A 408 0.10 -10.53 -21.49
C GLN A 408 0.46 -9.22 -20.77
N ALA A 409 1.76 -8.95 -20.57
CA ALA A 409 2.23 -7.70 -19.98
C ALA A 409 2.15 -6.51 -20.97
N MET A 410 2.05 -6.80 -22.27
CA MET A 410 2.01 -5.77 -23.32
C MET A 410 0.65 -5.07 -23.41
N PRO A 411 0.64 -3.78 -23.80
CA PRO A 411 -0.59 -3.10 -24.18
C PRO A 411 -1.25 -3.71 -25.43
N ASP A 412 -2.52 -3.41 -25.63
CA ASP A 412 -3.28 -3.84 -26.81
C ASP A 412 -2.98 -2.97 -28.06
N ILE A 413 -2.33 -1.82 -27.85
CA ILE A 413 -1.89 -0.86 -28.88
C ILE A 413 -0.37 -0.66 -28.80
N ALA A 414 0.23 0.07 -29.74
CA ALA A 414 1.64 0.42 -29.65
C ALA A 414 1.92 1.19 -28.35
N LEU A 415 3.12 1.00 -27.78
CA LEU A 415 3.48 1.63 -26.52
C LEU A 415 3.52 3.16 -26.63
N GLU A 416 4.00 3.69 -27.76
CA GLU A 416 3.97 5.15 -28.03
C GLU A 416 2.54 5.70 -28.05
N ASP A 417 1.60 4.96 -28.64
CA ASP A 417 0.18 5.34 -28.69
C ASP A 417 -0.45 5.31 -27.30
N LEU A 418 -0.11 4.30 -26.48
CA LEU A 418 -0.56 4.23 -25.09
C LEU A 418 -0.04 5.42 -24.27
N VAL A 419 1.26 5.70 -24.33
CA VAL A 419 1.88 6.82 -23.61
C VAL A 419 1.24 8.15 -24.05
N THR A 420 1.03 8.33 -25.36
CA THR A 420 0.37 9.52 -25.91
C THR A 420 -1.08 9.64 -25.43
N SER A 421 -1.83 8.54 -25.42
CA SER A 421 -3.23 8.51 -24.98
C SER A 421 -3.36 8.82 -23.48
N LEU A 422 -2.49 8.24 -22.65
CA LEU A 422 -2.38 8.55 -21.22
C LEU A 422 -2.07 10.03 -20.99
N GLY A 423 -1.09 10.57 -21.73
CA GLY A 423 -0.72 11.98 -21.65
C GLY A 423 -1.89 12.93 -21.96
N ARG A 424 -2.70 12.61 -23.00
CA ARG A 424 -3.91 13.39 -23.34
C ARG A 424 -4.98 13.35 -22.26
N ALA A 425 -5.09 12.24 -21.53
CA ALA A 425 -6.00 12.12 -20.39
C ALA A 425 -5.46 12.80 -19.11
N GLY A 426 -4.24 13.37 -19.14
CA GLY A 426 -3.60 13.99 -17.98
C GLY A 426 -2.87 13.00 -17.07
N VAL A 427 -2.64 11.77 -17.53
CA VAL A 427 -1.95 10.71 -16.80
C VAL A 427 -0.51 10.59 -17.30
N ARG A 428 0.47 10.85 -16.43
CA ARG A 428 1.90 10.80 -16.80
C ARG A 428 2.50 9.42 -16.51
N VAL A 429 3.22 8.88 -17.48
CA VAL A 429 3.96 7.62 -17.31
C VAL A 429 5.31 7.91 -16.64
N VAL A 430 5.69 7.06 -15.68
CA VAL A 430 6.97 7.05 -15.00
C VAL A 430 7.65 5.71 -15.29
N ALA A 431 8.82 5.73 -15.91
CA ALA A 431 9.68 4.55 -16.00
C ALA A 431 10.39 4.32 -14.67
N ASP A 432 10.03 3.27 -13.94
CA ASP A 432 10.60 2.93 -12.63
C ASP A 432 11.71 1.89 -12.75
N GLY A 433 12.67 1.92 -11.82
CA GLY A 433 13.79 0.98 -11.81
C GLY A 433 14.77 1.13 -12.98
N VAL A 434 14.99 2.36 -13.48
CA VAL A 434 16.00 2.61 -14.53
C VAL A 434 17.41 2.50 -13.94
N GLU A 435 18.18 1.54 -14.44
CA GLU A 435 19.55 1.26 -13.95
C GLU A 435 20.63 1.52 -15.01
N ARG A 436 20.29 1.50 -16.30
CA ARG A 436 21.25 1.56 -17.40
C ARG A 436 21.10 2.86 -18.19
N GLU A 437 22.21 3.57 -18.39
CA GLU A 437 22.22 4.80 -19.19
C GLU A 437 21.76 4.55 -20.64
N ALA A 438 22.05 3.35 -21.17
CA ALA A 438 21.64 2.92 -22.50
C ALA A 438 20.13 2.79 -22.68
N ASP A 439 19.35 2.64 -21.60
CA ASP A 439 17.89 2.52 -21.67
C ASP A 439 17.22 3.91 -21.84
N VAL A 440 17.92 5.01 -21.53
CA VAL A 440 17.32 6.36 -21.49
C VAL A 440 16.88 6.89 -22.87
N PRO A 441 17.66 6.74 -23.96
CA PRO A 441 17.22 7.15 -25.29
C PRO A 441 15.91 6.48 -25.71
N ASP A 442 15.79 5.16 -25.50
CA ASP A 442 14.58 4.40 -25.85
C ASP A 442 13.36 4.91 -25.07
N LEU A 443 13.51 5.23 -23.77
CA LEU A 443 12.44 5.82 -22.97
C LEU A 443 12.00 7.20 -23.49
N ILE A 444 12.96 8.01 -23.97
CA ILE A 444 12.67 9.32 -24.56
C ILE A 444 11.93 9.16 -25.89
N ASP A 445 12.38 8.23 -26.74
CA ASP A 445 11.78 7.97 -28.05
C ASP A 445 10.34 7.44 -27.92
N LEU A 446 10.05 6.65 -26.87
CA LEU A 446 8.70 6.23 -26.49
C LEU A 446 7.82 7.36 -25.92
N GLY A 447 8.37 8.56 -25.74
CA GLY A 447 7.66 9.72 -25.20
C GLY A 447 7.44 9.69 -23.68
N ILE A 448 8.21 8.89 -22.93
CA ILE A 448 8.03 8.76 -21.48
C ILE A 448 8.59 10.01 -20.77
N PRO A 449 7.75 10.77 -20.03
CA PRO A 449 8.14 12.08 -19.53
C PRO A 449 8.93 12.03 -18.22
N LEU A 450 8.84 10.94 -17.46
CA LEU A 450 9.36 10.84 -16.09
C LEU A 450 10.09 9.51 -15.89
N ALA A 451 11.13 9.53 -15.08
CA ALA A 451 11.89 8.33 -14.75
C ALA A 451 12.40 8.33 -13.31
N GLN A 452 12.60 7.14 -12.76
CA GLN A 452 13.15 6.90 -11.45
C GLN A 452 14.04 5.64 -11.48
N GLY A 453 15.13 5.64 -10.71
CA GLY A 453 16.01 4.48 -10.59
C GLY A 453 17.39 4.83 -10.06
N ALA A 454 18.20 3.79 -9.81
CA ALA A 454 19.55 3.93 -9.28
C ALA A 454 20.47 4.73 -10.21
N LEU A 455 20.18 4.74 -11.52
CA LEU A 455 20.90 5.54 -12.52
C LEU A 455 20.89 7.03 -12.18
N PHE A 456 19.76 7.56 -11.69
CA PHE A 456 19.61 8.99 -11.42
C PHE A 456 20.06 9.35 -10.02
N ALA A 457 19.54 8.65 -9.01
CA ALA A 457 19.99 8.75 -7.63
C ALA A 457 19.37 7.66 -6.73
N PRO A 458 20.13 7.18 -5.73
CA PRO A 458 19.59 6.31 -4.70
C PRO A 458 18.72 7.09 -3.70
N ALA A 459 17.91 6.37 -2.93
CA ALA A 459 17.14 6.93 -1.82
C ALA A 459 18.07 7.43 -0.70
N ARG A 460 17.92 8.69 -0.27
CA ARG A 460 18.78 9.34 0.74
C ARG A 460 18.01 9.73 1.99
N ALA A 461 18.64 9.59 3.14
CA ALA A 461 18.03 9.95 4.43
C ALA A 461 17.63 11.43 4.47
N VAL A 462 16.45 11.70 5.04
CA VAL A 462 16.00 13.06 5.34
C VAL A 462 16.70 13.53 6.61
N ARG A 463 17.21 14.77 6.59
CA ARG A 463 17.83 15.37 7.79
C ARG A 463 16.82 15.49 8.91
N ALA A 464 17.21 15.13 10.13
CA ALA A 464 16.36 15.14 11.32
C ALA A 464 15.68 16.51 11.56
N GLU A 465 16.35 17.62 11.27
CA GLU A 465 15.81 18.98 11.37
C GLU A 465 14.49 19.19 10.60
N VAL A 466 14.37 18.56 9.42
CA VAL A 466 13.16 18.64 8.58
C VAL A 466 11.98 17.94 9.25
N LEU A 467 12.25 16.85 9.98
CA LEU A 467 11.25 16.07 10.69
C LEU A 467 10.94 16.66 12.08
N ALA A 468 11.90 17.36 12.69
CA ALA A 468 11.79 17.97 14.02
C ALA A 468 10.98 19.27 14.03
N THR A 469 10.88 19.98 12.89
CA THR A 469 10.11 21.23 12.76
C THR A 469 8.60 21.05 13.03
N ALA A 470 8.10 19.82 13.14
CA ALA A 470 6.73 19.52 13.58
C ALA A 470 6.50 19.74 15.09
N ALA A 471 7.58 19.82 15.90
CA ALA A 471 7.50 20.04 17.34
C ALA A 471 7.94 21.47 17.68
N ALA A 472 6.95 22.31 18.03
CA ALA A 472 7.03 23.70 18.51
C ALA A 472 7.17 24.81 17.45
N PRO A 473 6.25 25.80 17.43
CA PRO A 473 6.56 27.11 16.89
C PRO A 473 7.65 27.73 17.76
N GLN A 474 8.80 28.05 17.17
CA GLN A 474 9.78 28.92 17.82
C GLN A 474 9.07 30.25 18.17
N PRO A 475 9.11 30.69 19.43
CA PRO A 475 8.66 32.04 19.75
C PRO A 475 9.48 33.03 18.92
N PRO A 476 8.86 34.13 18.44
CA PRO A 476 9.60 35.17 17.73
C PRO A 476 10.77 35.60 18.60
N ALA A 477 11.96 35.68 17.98
CA ALA A 477 13.13 36.20 18.65
C ALA A 477 12.79 37.56 19.28
N PRO A 478 13.19 37.83 20.54
CA PRO A 478 12.98 39.15 21.13
C PRO A 478 13.63 40.18 20.21
N ASP A 479 12.90 41.27 19.94
CA ASP A 479 13.31 42.36 19.06
C ASP A 479 14.75 42.77 19.36
N GLY A 480 15.69 42.24 18.56
CA GLY A 480 17.08 42.63 18.60
C GLY A 480 17.17 44.07 18.13
N GLU A 481 17.91 44.88 18.89
CA GLU A 481 18.21 46.28 18.55
C GLU A 481 18.46 46.46 17.05
N PRO A 482 17.92 47.54 16.44
CA PRO A 482 18.09 47.77 15.02
C PRO A 482 19.58 47.86 14.70
N ALA A 483 20.04 46.96 13.81
CA ALA A 483 21.41 46.95 13.32
C ALA A 483 21.80 48.36 12.82
N PRO A 484 23.02 48.85 13.11
CA PRO A 484 23.44 50.17 12.71
C PRO A 484 23.36 50.30 11.18
N GLN A 485 22.50 51.19 10.70
CA GLN A 485 22.37 51.51 9.29
C GLN A 485 23.73 51.99 8.77
N ARG A 486 24.40 51.17 7.96
CA ARG A 486 25.55 51.59 7.18
C ARG A 486 25.07 52.59 6.13
N ARG A 487 25.27 53.88 6.41
CA ARG A 487 25.02 54.95 5.44
C ARG A 487 25.94 54.75 4.23
N PRO A 488 25.43 54.88 3.00
CA PRO A 488 26.25 54.77 1.80
C PRO A 488 27.30 55.90 1.78
N PHE A 489 28.54 55.55 1.44
CA PHE A 489 29.70 56.47 1.37
C PHE A 489 29.46 57.72 0.51
N ARG A 490 28.50 57.67 -0.42
CA ARG A 490 28.09 58.81 -1.27
C ARG A 490 27.50 59.98 -0.48
N ASP A 491 26.92 59.76 0.70
CA ASP A 491 26.38 60.82 1.56
C ASP A 491 27.47 61.61 2.29
N PHE A 492 28.68 61.06 2.37
CA PHE A 492 29.84 61.74 2.96
C PHE A 492 30.46 62.75 1.97
N LEU A 493 30.48 62.42 0.68
CA LEU A 493 31.08 63.27 -0.36
C LEU A 493 30.22 64.48 -0.76
N ARG A 494 28.94 64.51 -0.41
CA ARG A 494 28.03 65.61 -0.73
C ARG A 494 28.07 66.77 0.29
N ARG A 495 28.83 66.62 1.37
CA ARG A 495 29.01 67.63 2.43
C ARG A 495 30.40 68.29 2.46
N ALA A 496 31.28 67.89 1.53
CA ALA A 496 32.66 68.37 1.46
C ALA A 496 32.95 69.16 0.16
N GLY A 497 31.93 69.71 -0.49
CA GLY A 497 32.04 70.54 -1.70
C GLY A 497 31.20 71.80 -1.59
#